data_AF-A0A963TGG2-F1
#
_entry.id   AF-A0A963TGG2-F1
#
_cell.length_a   1.000
_cell.length_b   1.000
_cell.length_c   1.000
_cell.angle_alpha   90.00
_cell.angle_beta   90.00
_cell.angle_gamma   90.00
#
_symmetry.space_group_name_H-M   'P 1'
#
loop_
_entity.id
_entity.type
_entity.pdbx_description
1 polymer ?
#
loop_
_entity_poly.entity_id
_entity_poly.type
_entity_poly.pdbx_seq_one_letter_code
_entity_poly.pdbx_strand_id
1 'polypeptide(L)' 'PAPSYSSSAARAFNSYSATERRQIQSKLKAYGYYRGTVDGSFGPQTQQAVAGYAGATLGTAKLSSMNGAFEVYDSLLY' A
#
# COMPACT_ATOMS: atom_id res chain seq x y z
N PRO A 1 7.46 12.42 13.45
CA PRO A 1 6.12 11.78 13.41
C PRO A 1 5.65 11.57 11.95
N ALA A 2 5.57 10.31 11.50
CA ALA A 2 5.01 9.99 10.19
C ALA A 2 3.50 10.35 10.18
N PRO A 3 2.95 10.94 9.12
CA PRO A 3 1.54 11.33 9.11
C PRO A 3 0.64 10.09 9.22
N SER A 4 -0.51 10.24 9.87
CA SER A 4 -1.47 9.18 10.19
C SER A 4 -2.24 8.64 8.96
N TYR A 5 -1.54 8.31 7.87
CA TYR A 5 -2.08 7.64 6.68
C TYR A 5 -2.52 6.19 6.96
N SER A 6 -2.07 5.62 8.08
CA SER A 6 -2.31 4.23 8.46
C SER A 6 -3.79 3.89 8.45
N SER A 7 -4.68 4.80 8.83
CA SER A 7 -6.11 4.48 8.96
C SER A 7 -6.77 4.20 7.61
N SER A 8 -6.57 5.06 6.61
CA SER A 8 -7.18 4.93 5.27
C SER A 8 -6.44 3.89 4.42
N ALA A 9 -5.11 3.96 4.37
CA ALA A 9 -4.31 3.02 3.57
C ALA A 9 -4.42 1.58 4.10
N ALA A 10 -4.45 1.37 5.43
CA ALA A 10 -4.65 0.03 5.98
C ALA A 10 -6.08 -0.47 5.75
N ARG A 11 -7.10 0.37 5.87
CA ARG A 11 -8.50 -0.04 5.61
C ARG A 11 -8.68 -0.45 4.15
N ALA A 12 -8.21 0.35 3.20
CA ALA A 12 -8.26 0.02 1.78
C ALA A 12 -7.46 -1.25 1.46
N PHE A 13 -6.28 -1.42 2.04
CA PHE A 13 -5.51 -2.67 1.88
C PHE A 13 -6.26 -3.88 2.42
N ASN A 14 -6.85 -3.78 3.61
CA ASN A 14 -7.57 -4.88 4.26
C ASN A 14 -8.92 -5.21 3.61
N SER A 15 -9.47 -4.34 2.76
CA SER A 15 -10.67 -4.68 1.97
C SER A 15 -10.37 -5.59 0.77
N TYR A 16 -9.11 -5.72 0.34
CA TYR A 16 -8.71 -6.67 -0.69
C TYR A 16 -8.62 -8.11 -0.13
N SER A 17 -8.82 -9.10 -1.01
CA SER A 17 -8.65 -10.52 -0.65
C SER A 17 -7.23 -10.80 -0.18
N ALA A 18 -7.04 -11.92 0.55
CA ALA A 18 -5.70 -12.33 1.00
C ALA A 18 -4.72 -12.51 -0.18
N THR A 19 -5.23 -12.97 -1.33
CA THR A 19 -4.43 -13.14 -2.56
C THR A 19 -4.01 -11.80 -3.13
N GLU A 20 -4.93 -10.85 -3.27
CA GLU A 20 -4.64 -9.50 -3.77
C GLU A 20 -3.69 -8.74 -2.84
N ARG A 21 -3.86 -8.84 -1.51
CA ARG A 21 -2.94 -8.24 -0.54
C ARG A 21 -1.50 -8.73 -0.70
N ARG A 22 -1.33 -10.04 -0.94
CA ARG A 22 -0.01 -10.63 -1.24
C ARG A 22 0.52 -10.18 -2.60
N GLN A 23 -0.34 -10.07 -3.60
CA GLN A 23 0.06 -9.53 -4.92
C GLN A 23 0.53 -8.08 -4.81
N ILE A 24 -0.21 -7.22 -4.10
CA ILE A 24 0.17 -5.83 -3.81
C ILE A 24 1.56 -5.80 -3.15
N GLN A 25 1.77 -6.57 -2.07
CA GLN A 25 3.09 -6.65 -1.41
C GLN A 25 4.19 -7.17 -2.35
N SER A 26 3.89 -8.18 -3.18
CA SER A 26 4.83 -8.73 -4.16
C SER A 26 5.21 -7.71 -5.22
N LYS A 27 4.25 -6.91 -5.69
CA LYS A 27 4.48 -5.82 -6.65
C LYS A 27 5.31 -4.72 -6.04
N LEU A 28 4.96 -4.26 -4.83
CA LEU A 28 5.77 -3.30 -4.08
C LEU A 28 7.21 -3.80 -3.87
N LYS A 29 7.40 -5.11 -3.68
CA LYS A 29 8.73 -5.73 -3.57
C LYS A 29 9.47 -5.73 -4.90
N ALA A 30 8.80 -6.07 -6.00
CA ALA A 30 9.37 -6.02 -7.34
C ALA A 30 9.79 -4.60 -7.75
N TYR A 31 9.03 -3.59 -7.33
CA TYR A 31 9.38 -2.17 -7.52
C TYR A 31 10.43 -1.65 -6.52
N GLY A 32 10.88 -2.47 -5.57
CA GLY A 32 11.94 -2.12 -4.62
C GLY A 32 11.48 -1.36 -3.36
N TYR A 33 10.18 -1.13 -3.19
CA TYR A 33 9.61 -0.42 -2.03
C TYR A 33 9.38 -1.33 -0.82
N TYR A 34 9.13 -2.63 -1.03
CA TYR A 34 8.83 -3.57 0.05
C TYR A 34 9.97 -4.58 0.28
N ARG A 35 10.47 -4.63 1.52
CA ARG A 35 11.55 -5.54 1.94
C ARG A 35 11.07 -6.62 2.92
N GLY A 36 9.80 -6.59 3.30
CA GLY A 36 9.20 -7.54 4.23
C GLY A 36 8.79 -8.86 3.56
N THR A 37 8.18 -9.72 4.38
CA THR A 37 7.58 -10.98 3.93
C THR A 37 6.26 -10.71 3.21
N VAL A 38 6.02 -11.40 2.10
CA VAL A 38 4.74 -11.32 1.37
C VAL A 38 3.72 -12.22 2.07
N ASP A 39 3.16 -11.73 3.18
CA ASP A 39 2.25 -12.45 4.07
C ASP A 39 0.76 -12.03 3.89
N GLY A 40 0.55 -10.86 3.29
CA GLY A 40 -0.75 -10.21 3.13
C GLY A 40 -1.15 -9.36 4.33
N SER A 41 -0.31 -9.17 5.35
CA SER A 41 -0.62 -8.38 6.54
C SER A 41 -0.22 -6.92 6.37
N PHE A 42 -1.04 -5.99 6.87
CA PHE A 42 -0.68 -4.57 6.84
C PHE A 42 0.17 -4.19 8.05
N GLY A 43 1.50 -4.32 7.90
CA GLY A 43 2.47 -3.94 8.93
C GLY A 43 3.19 -2.61 8.64
N PRO A 44 4.08 -2.15 9.55
CA PRO A 44 4.87 -0.94 9.35
C PRO A 44 5.68 -0.94 8.04
N GLN A 45 6.23 -2.09 7.65
CA GLN A 45 6.96 -2.25 6.39
C GLN A 45 6.05 -2.10 5.18
N THR A 46 4.82 -2.62 5.23
CA THR A 46 3.83 -2.46 4.15
C THR A 46 3.41 -1.01 4.04
N GLN A 47 3.16 -0.34 5.17
CA GLN A 47 2.83 1.08 5.19
C GLN A 47 3.93 1.94 4.58
N GLN A 48 5.20 1.70 4.95
CA GLN A 48 6.33 2.44 4.37
C GLN A 48 6.46 2.19 2.86
N ALA A 49 6.27 0.95 2.43
CA ALA A 49 6.32 0.61 1.01
C ALA A 49 5.22 1.31 0.21
N VAL A 50 3.99 1.32 0.72
CA VAL A 50 2.85 2.00 0.10
C VAL A 50 3.06 3.51 0.04
N ALA A 51 3.56 4.11 1.13
CA ALA A 51 3.88 5.54 1.14
C ALA A 51 4.98 5.91 0.14
N GLY A 52 6.03 5.09 0.04
CA GLY A 52 7.12 5.29 -0.92
C GLY A 52 6.65 5.15 -2.37
N TYR A 53 5.88 4.10 -2.66
CA TYR A 53 5.30 3.88 -3.98
C TYR A 53 4.34 5.00 -4.37
N ALA A 54 3.38 5.33 -3.50
CA ALA A 54 2.43 6.43 -3.74
C ALA A 54 3.16 7.75 -3.98
N GLY A 55 4.18 8.07 -3.18
CA GLY A 55 4.98 9.28 -3.36
C GLY A 55 5.68 9.35 -4.72
N ALA A 56 6.04 8.21 -5.30
CA ALA A 56 6.69 8.13 -6.62
C ALA A 56 5.71 8.11 -7.80
N THR A 57 4.46 7.67 -7.60
CA THR A 57 3.49 7.50 -8.69
C THR A 57 2.36 8.54 -8.70
N LEU A 58 1.64 8.67 -7.59
CA LEU A 58 0.34 9.37 -7.52
C LEU A 58 0.30 10.50 -6.46
N GLY A 59 1.35 10.62 -5.66
CA GLY A 59 1.46 11.50 -4.49
C GLY A 59 0.91 10.88 -3.20
N THR A 60 1.58 11.12 -2.07
CA THR A 60 1.16 10.63 -0.74
C THR A 60 -0.16 11.20 -0.25
N ALA A 61 -0.64 12.30 -0.85
CA ALA A 61 -1.95 12.88 -0.56
C ALA A 61 -3.12 11.91 -0.82
N LYS A 62 -2.97 10.98 -1.78
CA LYS A 62 -3.96 9.93 -2.07
C LYS A 62 -4.18 9.00 -0.88
N LEU A 63 -3.14 8.74 -0.08
CA LEU A 63 -3.23 7.86 1.09
C LEU A 63 -4.02 8.48 2.25
N SER A 64 -4.33 9.78 2.20
CA SER A 64 -5.16 10.47 3.20
C SER A 64 -6.65 10.13 3.10
N SER A 65 -7.09 9.50 1.99
CA SER A 65 -8.48 9.09 1.78
C SER A 65 -8.55 7.62 1.37
N MET A 66 -9.67 6.96 1.68
CA MET A 66 -9.88 5.56 1.33
C MET A 66 -9.96 5.38 -0.20
N ASN A 67 -10.69 6.26 -0.90
CA ASN A 67 -10.76 6.27 -2.36
C ASN A 67 -9.38 6.47 -3.00
N GLY A 68 -8.57 7.39 -2.48
CA GLY A 68 -7.23 7.62 -3.00
C GLY A 68 -6.29 6.45 -2.72
N ALA A 69 -6.41 5.80 -1.56
CA ALA A 69 -5.67 4.58 -1.27
C ALA A 69 -6.05 3.44 -2.23
N PHE A 70 -7.33 3.31 -2.59
CA PHE A 70 -7.77 2.36 -3.61
C PHE A 70 -7.11 2.63 -4.96
N GLU A 71 -7.04 3.88 -5.40
CA GLU A 71 -6.34 4.23 -6.66
C GLU A 71 -4.87 3.77 -6.65
N VAL A 72 -4.18 3.90 -5.52
CA VAL A 72 -2.78 3.46 -5.36
C VAL A 72 -2.65 1.93 -5.40
N TYR A 73 -3.59 1.20 -4.80
CA TYR A 73 -3.56 -0.26 -4.81
C TYR A 73 -4.01 -0.85 -6.14
N ASP A 74 -4.99 -0.22 -6.79
CA ASP A 74 -5.49 -0.61 -8.10
C ASP A 74 -4.38 -0.53 -9.14
N SER A 75 -3.56 0.54 -9.12
CA SER A 75 -2.41 0.70 -10.02
C SER A 75 -1.27 -0.31 -9.80
N LEU A 76 -1.32 -1.10 -8.72
CA LEU A 76 -0.39 -2.21 -8.48
C LEU A 76 -0.94 -3.54 -9.01
N LEU A 77 -2.26 -3.67 -9.08
CA LEU A 77 -2.97 -4.88 -9.50
C LEU A 77 -3.25 -4.90 -11.00
N TYR A 78 -3.47 -3.73 -11.61
CA TYR A 78 -3.78 -3.54 -13.04
C TYR A 78 -2.75 -2.64 -13.73
#